data_AF-A0A143X349-F1
#
_entry.id   AF-A0A143X349-F1
#
_cell.length_a   1.000
_cell.length_b   1.000
_cell.length_c   1.000
_cell.angle_alpha   90.00
_cell.angle_beta   90.00
_cell.angle_gamma   90.00
#
_symmetry.space_group_name_H-M   'P 1'
#
loop_
_entity.id
_entity.type
_entity.pdbx_description
1 polymer ?
#
loop_
_entity_poly.entity_id
_entity_poly.type
_entity_poly.pdbx_seq_one_letter_code
_entity_poly.pdbx_strand_id
1 'polypeptide(L)' 'MFVKVVQNSKGKKGTYYCSLVESYRSEGKVKHRTIRSFGLLTEEQIPYLKAMYAKNKPRLVDDDQTSEK' A
#
# COMPACT_ATOMS: atom_id res chain seq x y z
N MET A 1 -11.23 2.74 0.98
CA MET A 1 -9.92 2.93 0.32
C MET A 1 -9.09 1.67 0.54
N PHE A 2 -8.29 1.25 -0.44
CA PHE A 2 -7.44 0.07 -0.33
C PHE A 2 -6.19 0.20 -1.19
N VAL A 3 -5.16 -0.59 -0.88
CA VAL A 3 -3.94 -0.69 -1.70
C VAL A 3 -4.16 -1.73 -2.79
N LYS A 4 -4.13 -1.30 -4.05
CA LYS A 4 -4.12 -2.16 -5.23
C LYS A 4 -2.68 -2.56 -5.55
N VAL A 5 -2.45 -3.86 -5.71
CA VAL A 5 -1.16 -4.47 -6.01
C VAL A 5 -1.27 -5.20 -7.34
N VAL A 6 -0.40 -4.88 -8.30
CA VAL A 6 -0.36 -5.50 -9.63
C VAL A 6 1.04 -6.05 -9.88
N GLN A 7 1.15 -7.32 -10.24
CA GLN A 7 2.43 -7.96 -10.51
C GLN A 7 3.15 -7.29 -11.69
N ASN A 8 4.46 -7.07 -11.55
CA ASN A 8 5.31 -6.62 -12.64
C ASN A 8 5.68 -7.80 -13.56
N SER A 9 4.80 -8.12 -14.52
CA SER A 9 4.94 -9.30 -15.39
C SER A 9 6.10 -9.22 -16.39
N LYS A 10 6.50 -8.02 -16.79
CA LYS A 10 7.56 -7.79 -17.80
C LYS A 10 8.89 -7.32 -17.21
N GLY A 11 8.98 -7.10 -15.90
CA GLY A 11 10.15 -6.50 -15.26
C GLY A 11 10.80 -7.43 -14.22
N LYS A 12 11.41 -6.81 -13.21
CA LYS A 12 12.09 -7.52 -12.14
C LYS A 12 11.09 -8.41 -11.37
N LYS A 13 11.37 -9.72 -11.27
CA LYS A 13 10.58 -10.64 -10.45
C LYS A 13 10.57 -10.20 -8.99
N GLY A 14 9.48 -10.50 -8.28
CA GLY A 14 9.29 -10.07 -6.89
C GLY A 14 9.00 -8.57 -6.72
N THR A 15 8.64 -7.88 -7.81
CA THR A 15 8.23 -6.47 -7.77
C THR A 15 6.81 -6.25 -8.26
N TYR A 16 6.16 -5.22 -7.74
CA TYR A 16 4.74 -4.96 -7.90
C TYR A 16 4.46 -3.47 -8.05
N TYR A 17 3.57 -3.12 -8.97
CA TYR A 17 3.02 -1.77 -9.06
C TYR A 17 1.93 -1.60 -8.02
N CYS A 18 2.13 -0.63 -7.12
CA CYS A 18 1.24 -0.38 -6.00
C CYS A 18 0.57 0.98 -6.14
N SER A 19 -0.73 1.05 -5.83
CA SER A 19 -1.51 2.29 -5.88
C SER A 19 -2.58 2.33 -4.79
N LEU A 20 -2.86 3.54 -4.29
CA LEU A 20 -3.96 3.80 -3.36
C LEU A 20 -5.24 4.05 -4.16
N VAL A 21 -6.25 3.25 -3.91
CA VAL A 21 -7.53 3.29 -4.64
C VAL A 21 -8.66 3.63 -3.68
N GLU A 22 -9.46 4.63 -4.06
CA GLU A 22 -10.69 4.98 -3.39
C GLU A 22 -11.88 4.32 -4.10
N SER A 23 -12.80 3.77 -3.30
CA SER A 23 -14.09 3.27 -3.76
C SER A 23 -15.14 4.33 -3.49
N TYR A 24 -15.91 4.71 -4.50
CA TYR A 24 -16.96 5.72 -4.41
C TYR A 24 -18.21 5.26 -5.15
N ARG A 25 -19.37 5.85 -4.83
CA ARG A 25 -20.63 5.61 -5.54
C ARG A 25 -20.91 6.75 -6.51
N SER A 26 -21.32 6.40 -7.72
CA SER A 26 -21.75 7.34 -8.76
C SER A 26 -22.85 6.66 -9.55
N GLU A 27 -24.00 7.32 -9.68
CA GLU A 27 -25.17 6.81 -10.44
C GLU A 27 -25.61 5.41 -9.98
N GLY A 28 -25.65 5.18 -8.66
CA GLY A 28 -26.03 3.89 -8.09
C GLY A 28 -24.99 2.77 -8.25
N LYS A 29 -23.88 2.99 -8.98
CA LYS A 29 -22.82 2.02 -9.20
C LYS A 29 -21.60 2.33 -8.33
N VAL A 30 -20.93 1.27 -7.85
CA VAL A 30 -19.62 1.39 -7.20
C VAL A 30 -18.55 1.56 -8.27
N LYS A 31 -17.76 2.63 -8.17
CA LYS A 31 -16.63 2.93 -9.05
C LYS A 31 -15.35 3.05 -8.21
N HIS A 32 -14.21 2.91 -8.87
CA HIS A 32 -12.89 3.02 -8.25
C HIS A 32 -12.07 4.09 -8.95
N ARG A 33 -11.34 4.90 -8.18
CA ARG A 33 -10.35 5.87 -8.71
C ARG A 33 -9.03 5.74 -7.98
N THR A 34 -7.93 5.86 -8.73
CA THR A 34 -6.58 5.92 -8.15
C THR A 34 -6.36 7.31 -7.57
N ILE A 35 -6.03 7.36 -6.28
CA ILE A 35 -5.71 8.60 -5.56
C ILE A 35 -4.20 8.86 -5.60
N ARG A 36 -3.39 7.80 -5.50
CA ARG A 36 -1.93 7.92 -5.48
C ARG A 36 -1.28 6.67 -6.08
N SER A 37 -0.25 6.86 -6.89
CA SER A 37 0.65 5.79 -7.30
C SER A 37 1.86 5.76 -6.38
N PHE A 38 2.29 4.56 -5.97
CA PHE A 38 3.52 4.34 -5.20
C PHE A 38 4.66 3.80 -6.07
N GLY A 39 4.40 3.58 -7.36
CA GLY A 39 5.37 2.99 -8.26
C GLY A 39 5.63 1.51 -7.95
N LEU A 40 6.87 1.10 -8.19
CA LEU A 40 7.31 -0.29 -8.10
C LEU A 40 7.87 -0.59 -6.70
N LEU A 41 7.29 -1.57 -6.01
CA LEU A 41 7.67 -2.00 -4.66
C LEU A 41 8.06 -3.48 -4.65
N THR A 42 8.87 -3.88 -3.66
CA THR A 42 9.19 -5.30 -3.41
C THR A 42 8.06 -5.98 -2.65
N GLU A 43 8.03 -7.31 -2.68
CA GLU A 43 7.05 -8.11 -1.95
C GLU A 43 7.03 -7.80 -0.45
N GLU A 44 8.21 -7.63 0.16
CA GLU A 44 8.38 -7.31 1.59
C GLU A 44 7.81 -5.95 1.97
N GLN A 45 7.79 -4.98 1.05
CA GLN A 45 7.27 -3.63 1.33
C GLN A 45 5.73 -3.57 1.35
N ILE A 46 5.06 -4.51 0.68
CA ILE A 46 3.61 -4.49 0.47
C ILE A 46 2.82 -4.60 1.78
N PRO A 47 3.16 -5.50 2.74
CA PRO A 47 2.48 -5.56 4.03
C PRO A 47 2.50 -4.24 4.79
N TYR A 48 3.65 -3.55 4.84
CA TYR A 48 3.76 -2.25 5.50
C TYR A 48 2.88 -1.20 4.84
N LEU A 49 2.86 -1.15 3.52
CA LEU A 49 1.99 -0.23 2.79
C LEU A 49 0.51 -0.52 3.05
N LYS A 50 0.11 -1.80 3.06
CA LYS A 50 -1.26 -2.22 3.41
C LYS A 50 -1.63 -1.80 4.83
N ALA A 51 -0.72 -2.02 5.79
CA ALA A 51 -0.91 -1.64 7.19
C ALA A 51 -1.11 -0.13 7.35
N MET A 52 -0.34 0.70 6.65
CA MET A 52 -0.45 2.16 6.67
C MET A 52 -1.82 2.69 6.21
N TYR A 53 -2.57 1.92 5.41
CA TYR A 53 -3.89 2.32 4.89
C TYR A 53 -5.03 1.39 5.35
N ALA A 54 -4.75 0.47 6.28
CA ALA A 54 -5.78 -0.38 6.87
C ALA A 54 -6.76 0.45 7.71
N LYS A 55 -7.99 -0.05 7.87
CA LYS A 55 -8.98 0.58 8.76
C LYS A 55 -8.48 0.61 10.21
N ASN A 56 -7.87 -0.49 10.64
CA ASN A 56 -7.20 -0.61 11.94
C ASN A 56 -5.70 -0.47 11.71
N LYS A 57 -5.21 0.77 11.65
CA LYS A 57 -3.77 1.01 11.45
C LYS A 57 -3.00 0.55 12.68
N PRO A 58 -1.98 -0.30 12.53
CA PRO A 58 -1.09 -0.61 13.64
C PRO A 58 -0.35 0.65 14.06
N ARG A 59 -0.02 0.74 15.35
CA ARG A 59 0.92 1.74 15.83
C ARG A 59 2.31 1.33 15.35
N LEU A 60 3.04 2.31 14.80
CA LEU A 60 4.46 2.12 14.57
C LEU A 60 5.14 1.97 15.93
N VAL A 61 5.89 0.89 16.09
CA VAL A 61 6.75 0.66 17.25
C VAL A 61 8.13 0.55 16.67
N ASP A 62 8.94 1.56 16.95
CA ASP A 62 10.36 1.52 16.65
C ASP A 62 11.05 0.92 17.88
N ASP A 63 11.92 -0.06 17.66
CA ASP A 63 12.82 -0.52 18.72
C ASP A 63 13.82 0.62 18.96
N ASP A 64 13.51 1.52 19.88
CA ASP A 64 14.42 2.57 20.34
C ASP A 64 15.72 1.92 20.81
N GLN A 65 16.72 1.87 19.93
CA GLN A 65 18.12 1.68 20.33
C GLN A 65 18.62 3.02 20.88
N THR A 66 17.99 3.55 21.92
CA THR A 66 18.60 4.60 22.76
C THR A 66 19.68 3.94 23.59
N SER A 67 20.79 3.60 22.94
CA SER A 67 22.04 3.23 23.58
C SER A 67 23.00 4.42 23.53
N GLU A 68 22.65 5.51 24.21
CA GLU A 68 23.63 6.53 24.56
C GLU A 68 23.52 6.85 26.05
N LYS A 69 24.41 6.15 26.78
CA LYS A 69 25.15 6.46 28.01
C LYS A 69 24.65 7.58 28.93
#